data_AF-A0A0J9BK83-F1
#
_entry.id   AF-A0A0J9BK83-F1
#
_cell.length_a   1.000
_cell.length_b   1.000
_cell.length_c   1.000
_cell.angle_alpha   90.00
_cell.angle_beta   90.00
_cell.angle_gamma   90.00
#
_symmetry.space_group_name_H-M   'P 1'
#
loop_
_entity.id
_entity.type
_entity.pdbx_description
1 polymer ?
#
loop_
_entity_poly.entity_id
_entity_poly.type
_entity_poly.pdbx_seq_one_letter_code
_entity_poly.pdbx_strand_id
1 'polypeptide(L)'
;MDKRNSTGLKEEYQDHTPEQRAAATVGTANKKAYRMIVADVLPMGKGNAVSAEVLCSRLGFETVREMQKEIARERAAGAVILSSCQEDGGYFLPGNVREVRAFIKTLENRGKNTLLALKSARKLLRQQEDTGDI
;
A
#
# COMPACT_ATOMS: atom_id res chain seq x y z
N MET A 1 51.23 36.71 4.32
CA MET A 1 49.85 36.95 4.79
C MET A 1 49.06 35.71 4.39
N ASP A 2 48.98 34.69 5.25
CA ASP A 2 48.00 34.59 6.35
C ASP A 2 46.58 34.86 5.82
N LYS A 3 45.56 34.00 5.98
CA LYS A 3 45.41 32.76 6.74
C LYS A 3 43.95 32.30 6.55
N ARG A 4 43.73 30.98 6.65
CA ARG A 4 42.48 30.25 7.05
C ARG A 4 41.47 29.97 5.92
N ASN A 5 41.34 28.74 5.42
CA ASN A 5 40.79 27.50 6.02
C ASN A 5 39.38 27.63 6.61
N SER A 6 38.45 26.83 6.10
CA SER A 6 37.72 25.83 6.90
C SER A 6 37.06 24.80 5.95
N THR A 7 37.65 23.62 5.79
CA THR A 7 37.24 22.35 6.46
C THR A 7 36.40 21.52 5.46
N GLY A 8 36.92 20.49 4.78
CA GLY A 8 37.49 19.26 5.35
C GLY A 8 36.33 18.38 5.85
N LEU A 9 36.16 17.09 5.57
CA LEU A 9 37.03 15.99 5.17
C LEU A 9 36.06 14.94 4.57
N LYS A 10 36.28 14.49 3.33
CA LYS A 10 36.98 13.23 3.01
C LYS A 10 36.35 12.01 3.68
N GLU A 11 35.59 11.33 2.84
CA GLU A 11 35.33 9.90 2.86
C GLU A 11 36.58 9.13 3.30
N GLU A 12 36.42 8.26 4.28
CA GLU A 12 37.19 7.04 4.40
C GLU A 12 36.45 6.09 5.36
N TYR A 13 36.71 4.79 5.16
CA TYR A 13 36.43 3.59 5.97
C TYR A 13 35.56 2.56 5.25
N GLN A 14 36.01 1.33 4.97
CA GLN A 14 37.31 0.71 4.71
C GLN A 14 36.94 -0.73 4.28
N ASP A 15 37.66 -1.28 3.31
CA ASP A 15 37.51 -2.65 2.83
C ASP A 15 37.78 -3.69 3.92
N HIS A 16 36.83 -4.60 4.12
CA HIS A 16 37.13 -5.94 4.62
C HIS A 16 36.34 -6.98 3.84
N THR A 17 37.03 -7.63 2.90
CA THR A 17 36.70 -8.97 2.41
C THR A 17 37.15 -10.00 3.45
N PRO A 18 36.30 -10.95 3.84
CA PRO A 18 36.77 -12.29 4.14
C PRO A 18 36.16 -13.29 3.15
N GLU A 19 37.03 -13.99 2.44
CA GLU A 19 36.69 -15.11 1.59
C GLU A 19 36.06 -16.28 2.37
N GLN A 20 34.95 -16.79 1.80
CA GLN A 20 34.47 -18.18 1.83
C GLN A 20 33.99 -18.82 3.15
N ARG A 21 32.66 -19.05 3.22
CA ARG A 21 32.05 -20.39 3.39
C ARG A 21 30.54 -20.36 3.07
N ALA A 22 30.07 -21.44 2.46
CA ALA A 22 28.80 -21.58 1.77
C ALA A 22 27.55 -21.56 2.67
N ALA A 23 26.51 -20.83 2.23
CA ALA A 23 25.10 -21.19 2.41
C ALA A 23 24.25 -20.34 1.44
N ALA A 24 23.49 -21.01 0.57
CA ALA A 24 22.66 -20.40 -0.46
C ALA A 24 21.68 -19.38 0.13
N THR A 25 21.92 -18.08 -0.09
CA THR A 25 20.96 -17.02 0.20
C THR A 25 20.53 -16.41 -1.12
N VAL A 26 19.28 -16.68 -1.49
CA VAL A 26 18.60 -16.08 -2.64
C VAL A 26 18.70 -14.56 -2.50
N GLY A 27 19.39 -13.93 -3.46
CA GLY A 27 19.64 -12.49 -3.46
C GLY A 27 18.33 -11.73 -3.33
N THR A 28 18.16 -11.01 -2.21
CA THR A 28 17.12 -10.01 -2.09
C THR A 28 17.54 -8.85 -2.99
N ALA A 29 17.05 -8.88 -4.23
CA ALA A 29 17.15 -7.77 -5.15
C ALA A 29 16.75 -6.50 -4.41
N ASN A 30 17.63 -5.49 -4.51
CA ASN A 30 17.56 -4.19 -3.87
C ASN A 30 16.18 -3.52 -4.10
N LYS A 31 15.19 -3.87 -3.27
CA LYS A 31 13.92 -3.17 -3.19
C LYS A 31 14.25 -1.90 -2.44
N LYS A 32 14.23 -0.76 -3.13
CA LYS A 32 14.13 0.54 -2.49
C LYS A 32 13.03 0.41 -1.44
N ALA A 33 13.39 0.36 -0.15
CA ALA A 33 12.44 0.10 0.93
C ALA A 33 11.55 1.34 1.01
N TYR A 34 10.42 1.31 0.31
CA TYR A 34 9.44 2.37 0.40
C TYR A 34 8.93 2.40 1.83
N ARG A 35 9.09 3.55 2.49
CA ARG A 35 8.47 3.80 3.78
C ARG A 35 6.95 3.63 3.63
N MET A 36 6.35 2.89 4.55
CA MET A 36 4.91 2.62 4.57
C MET A 36 4.28 3.45 5.69
N ILE A 37 3.99 4.71 5.40
CA ILE A 37 3.55 5.71 6.38
C ILE A 37 2.27 5.26 7.09
N VAL A 38 1.33 4.64 6.36
CA VAL A 38 0.06 4.17 6.90
C VAL A 38 0.22 2.81 7.58
N ALA A 39 0.85 1.83 6.92
CA ALA A 39 1.01 0.50 7.50
C ALA A 39 1.80 0.53 8.82
N ASP A 40 2.80 1.41 8.95
CA ASP A 40 3.65 1.54 10.14
C ASP A 40 2.88 1.98 11.40
N VAL A 41 1.69 2.58 11.26
CA VAL A 41 0.89 3.08 12.40
C VAL A 41 -0.37 2.28 12.69
N LEU A 42 -0.73 1.33 11.82
CA LEU A 42 -1.98 0.60 11.94
C LEU A 42 -1.86 -0.54 12.98
N PRO A 43 -2.85 -0.69 13.86
CA PRO A 43 -2.89 -1.82 14.78
C PRO A 43 -3.26 -3.11 14.07
N MET A 44 -2.90 -4.24 14.70
CA MET A 44 -3.25 -5.58 14.23
C MET A 44 -4.66 -5.97 14.67
N GLY A 45 -5.40 -6.66 13.81
CA GLY A 45 -6.70 -7.25 14.10
C GLY A 45 -7.87 -6.31 13.84
N LYS A 46 -8.98 -6.87 13.36
CA LYS A 46 -10.18 -6.12 12.97
C LYS A 46 -10.80 -5.34 14.15
N GLY A 47 -10.72 -5.87 15.36
CA GLY A 47 -11.26 -5.22 16.56
C GLY A 47 -10.57 -3.91 16.94
N ASN A 48 -9.39 -3.64 16.36
CA ASN A 48 -8.62 -2.42 16.58
C ASN A 48 -8.69 -1.47 15.36
N ALA A 49 -9.62 -1.68 14.44
CA ALA A 49 -9.69 -0.89 13.22
C ALA A 49 -9.75 0.62 13.51
N VAL A 50 -8.96 1.38 12.76
CA VAL A 50 -8.90 2.85 12.87
C VAL A 50 -9.77 3.45 11.77
N SER A 51 -10.70 4.32 12.15
CA SER A 51 -11.57 4.98 11.17
C SER A 51 -10.75 5.84 10.20
N ALA A 52 -11.34 6.13 9.04
CA ALA A 52 -10.70 6.95 8.02
C ALA A 52 -10.38 8.35 8.54
N GLU A 53 -11.30 8.95 9.29
CA GLU A 53 -11.21 10.31 9.83
C GLU A 53 -10.10 10.41 10.88
N VAL A 54 -10.03 9.42 11.79
CA VAL A 54 -8.98 9.36 12.81
C VAL A 54 -7.62 9.15 12.17
N LEU A 55 -7.51 8.25 11.20
CA LEU A 55 -6.25 7.97 10.51
C LEU A 55 -5.76 9.17 9.69
N CYS A 56 -6.67 9.85 8.99
CA CYS A 56 -6.40 11.08 8.25
C CYS A 56 -5.84 12.17 9.17
N SER A 57 -6.52 12.43 10.29
CA SER A 57 -6.12 13.45 11.27
C SER A 57 -4.78 13.11 11.92
N ARG A 58 -4.58 11.83 12.31
CA ARG A 58 -3.36 11.36 12.98
C ARG A 58 -2.13 11.44 12.09
N LEU A 59 -2.27 11.20 10.80
CA LEU A 59 -1.17 11.20 9.83
C LEU A 59 -0.97 12.56 9.13
N GLY A 60 -1.84 13.54 9.39
CA GLY A 60 -1.71 14.88 8.83
C GLY A 60 -2.06 14.98 7.34
N PHE A 61 -2.93 14.11 6.82
CA PHE A 61 -3.46 14.27 5.47
C PHE A 61 -4.52 15.37 5.43
N GLU A 62 -4.56 16.15 4.36
CA GLU A 62 -5.55 17.24 4.20
C GLU A 62 -6.96 16.66 4.02
N THR A 63 -7.07 15.52 3.34
CA THR A 63 -8.35 14.85 3.09
C THR A 63 -8.27 13.35 3.24
N VAL A 64 -9.41 12.73 3.62
CA VAL A 64 -9.58 11.27 3.63
C VAL A 64 -9.25 10.66 2.27
N ARG A 65 -9.55 11.37 1.18
CA ARG A 65 -9.26 10.90 -0.19
C ARG A 65 -7.76 10.77 -0.44
N GLU A 66 -6.94 11.68 0.06
CA GLU A 66 -5.48 11.59 -0.07
C GLU A 66 -4.90 10.47 0.78
N MET A 67 -5.37 10.33 2.01
CA MET A 67 -5.01 9.19 2.86
C MET A 67 -5.37 7.85 2.19
N GLN A 68 -6.53 7.75 1.53
CA GLN A 68 -6.92 6.57 0.77
C GLN A 68 -6.05 6.32 -0.47
N LYS A 69 -5.56 7.36 -1.14
CA LYS A 69 -4.58 7.22 -2.23
C LYS A 69 -3.27 6.65 -1.71
N GLU A 70 -2.82 7.09 -0.54
CA GLU A 70 -1.61 6.55 0.08
C GLU A 70 -1.79 5.08 0.49
N ILE A 71 -2.94 4.72 1.08
CA ILE A 71 -3.27 3.31 1.33
C ILE A 71 -3.24 2.48 0.05
N ALA A 72 -3.78 3.00 -1.06
CA ALA A 72 -3.75 2.31 -2.34
C ALA A 72 -2.31 2.14 -2.87
N ARG A 73 -1.46 3.17 -2.72
CA ARG A 73 -0.04 3.11 -3.06
C ARG A 73 0.69 2.05 -2.25
N GLU A 74 0.50 2.01 -0.94
CA GLU A 74 1.13 1.03 -0.04
C GLU A 74 0.65 -0.40 -0.34
N ARG A 75 -0.66 -0.59 -0.58
CA ARG A 75 -1.20 -1.89 -1.03
C ARG A 75 -0.57 -2.33 -2.35
N ALA A 76 -0.43 -1.43 -3.31
CA ALA A 76 0.24 -1.72 -4.58
C ALA A 76 1.73 -2.05 -4.39
N ALA A 77 2.38 -1.48 -3.35
CA ALA A 77 3.75 -1.80 -2.96
C ALA A 77 3.87 -3.08 -2.10
N GLY A 78 2.74 -3.74 -1.78
CA GLY A 78 2.69 -5.03 -1.09
C GLY A 78 2.25 -4.99 0.38
N ALA A 79 1.87 -3.83 0.93
CA ALA A 79 1.35 -3.74 2.29
C ALA A 79 -0.04 -4.40 2.40
N VAL A 80 -0.20 -5.32 3.36
CA VAL A 80 -1.47 -6.03 3.60
C VAL A 80 -2.37 -5.21 4.53
N ILE A 81 -2.76 -4.01 4.09
CA ILE A 81 -3.69 -3.16 4.84
C ILE A 81 -5.11 -3.63 4.57
N LEU A 82 -5.82 -4.12 5.59
CA LEU A 82 -7.20 -4.56 5.47
C LEU A 82 -8.17 -3.38 5.71
N SER A 83 -9.39 -3.50 5.21
CA SER A 83 -10.46 -2.53 5.49
C SER A 83 -11.78 -3.23 5.76
N SER A 84 -12.55 -2.73 6.73
CA SER A 84 -13.91 -3.17 7.06
C SER A 84 -14.91 -2.04 6.83
N CYS A 85 -16.07 -2.37 6.25
CA CYS A 85 -17.19 -1.43 6.03
C CYS A 85 -18.37 -1.68 6.98
N GLN A 86 -18.19 -2.46 8.05
CA GLN A 86 -19.21 -2.65 9.08
C GLN A 86 -19.34 -1.37 9.94
N GLU A 87 -20.36 -1.30 10.81
CA GLU A 87 -20.45 -0.25 11.84
C GLU A 87 -19.13 -0.26 12.65
N ASP A 88 -18.56 0.93 12.86
CA ASP A 88 -17.18 1.15 13.37
C ASP A 88 -16.06 0.58 12.49
N GLY A 89 -16.30 0.54 11.17
CA GLY A 89 -15.33 0.15 10.16
C GLY A 89 -14.08 1.03 10.11
N GLY A 90 -13.05 0.55 9.44
CA GLY A 90 -11.75 1.22 9.40
C GLY A 90 -10.66 0.36 8.78
N TYR A 91 -9.43 0.82 8.95
CA TYR A 91 -8.21 0.19 8.44
C TYR A 91 -7.42 -0.46 9.57
N PHE A 92 -6.80 -1.61 9.26
CA PHE A 92 -6.04 -2.41 10.23
C PHE A 92 -5.07 -3.35 9.49
N LEU A 93 -4.07 -3.85 10.20
CA LEU A 93 -3.22 -4.94 9.74
C LEU A 93 -3.83 -6.31 10.15
N PRO A 94 -3.61 -7.39 9.40
CA PRO A 94 -4.24 -8.68 9.68
C PRO A 94 -3.76 -9.27 11.00
N GLY A 95 -4.66 -9.45 11.96
CA GLY A 95 -4.37 -10.16 13.21
C GLY A 95 -4.39 -11.68 13.07
N ASN A 96 -5.04 -12.20 12.02
CA ASN A 96 -5.11 -13.64 11.75
C ASN A 96 -5.46 -13.96 10.27
N VAL A 97 -5.27 -15.22 9.87
CA VAL A 97 -5.53 -15.70 8.50
C VAL A 97 -7.01 -15.58 8.09
N ARG A 98 -7.95 -15.64 9.05
CA ARG A 98 -9.39 -15.53 8.74
C ARG A 98 -9.74 -14.14 8.24
N GLU A 99 -9.13 -13.10 8.82
CA GLU A 99 -9.29 -11.71 8.37
C GLU A 99 -8.77 -11.50 6.95
N VAL A 100 -7.59 -12.06 6.65
CA VAL A 100 -7.03 -12.01 5.29
C VAL A 100 -7.96 -12.70 4.29
N ARG A 101 -8.44 -13.90 4.61
CA ARG A 101 -9.38 -14.66 3.75
C ARG A 101 -10.69 -13.90 3.54
N ALA A 102 -11.22 -13.29 4.60
CA ALA A 102 -12.43 -12.49 4.51
C ALA A 102 -12.23 -11.27 3.58
N PHE A 103 -11.10 -10.59 3.71
CA PHE A 103 -10.77 -9.45 2.86
C PHE A 103 -10.60 -9.83 1.39
N ILE A 104 -9.91 -10.95 1.10
CA ILE A 104 -9.80 -11.49 -0.27
C ILE A 104 -11.20 -11.73 -0.85
N LYS A 105 -12.06 -12.44 -0.12
CA LYS A 105 -13.45 -12.71 -0.56
C LYS A 105 -14.22 -11.41 -0.84
N THR A 106 -14.04 -10.38 -0.02
CA THR A 106 -14.65 -9.06 -0.24
C THR A 106 -14.17 -8.43 -1.54
N LEU A 107 -12.86 -8.46 -1.81
CA LEU A 107 -12.29 -7.88 -3.04
C LEU A 107 -12.69 -8.67 -4.28
N GLU A 108 -12.70 -10.01 -4.23
CA GLU A 108 -13.18 -10.86 -5.32
C GLU A 108 -14.64 -10.58 -5.67
N ASN A 109 -15.50 -10.49 -4.66
CA ASN A 109 -16.91 -10.15 -4.84
C ASN A 109 -17.08 -8.75 -5.46
N ARG A 110 -16.34 -7.77 -4.96
CA ARG A 110 -16.36 -6.41 -5.52
C ARG A 110 -15.90 -6.41 -6.98
N GLY A 111 -14.77 -7.05 -7.28
CA GLY A 111 -14.24 -7.17 -8.64
C GLY A 111 -15.23 -7.84 -9.58
N LYS A 112 -15.84 -8.96 -9.17
CA LYS A 112 -16.89 -9.64 -9.93
C LYS A 112 -18.06 -8.70 -10.25
N ASN A 113 -18.56 -7.98 -9.25
CA ASN A 113 -19.68 -7.06 -9.43
C ASN A 113 -19.32 -5.88 -10.36
N THR A 114 -18.10 -5.34 -10.24
CA THR A 114 -17.58 -4.32 -11.17
C THR A 114 -17.54 -4.83 -12.61
N LEU A 115 -17.06 -6.06 -12.83
CA LEU A 115 -17.02 -6.66 -14.17
C LEU A 115 -18.43 -6.91 -14.74
N LEU A 116 -19.38 -7.32 -13.90
CA LEU A 116 -20.78 -7.48 -14.31
C LEU A 116 -21.42 -6.15 -14.73
N ALA A 117 -21.22 -5.09 -13.95
CA ALA A 117 -21.71 -3.75 -14.31
C ALA A 117 -21.11 -3.26 -15.64
N LEU A 118 -19.80 -3.47 -15.84
CA LEU A 118 -19.11 -3.15 -17.09
C LEU A 118 -19.67 -3.94 -18.27
N LYS A 119 -20.00 -5.22 -18.09
CA LYS A 119 -20.64 -6.04 -19.12
C LYS A 119 -22.00 -5.46 -19.54
N SER A 120 -22.82 -5.04 -18.59
CA SER A 120 -24.12 -4.42 -18.85
C SER A 120 -23.98 -3.09 -19.60
N ALA A 121 -23.07 -2.21 -19.15
CA ALA A 121 -22.81 -0.92 -19.81
C ALA A 121 -22.34 -1.11 -21.26
N ARG A 122 -21.40 -2.04 -21.50
CA ARG A 122 -20.94 -2.39 -22.86
C ARG A 122 -22.05 -2.95 -23.75
N LYS A 123 -23.01 -3.69 -23.18
CA LYS A 123 -24.15 -4.22 -23.94
C LYS A 123 -25.05 -3.08 -24.41
N LEU A 124 -25.36 -2.13 -23.52
CA LEU A 124 -26.16 -0.96 -23.88
C LEU A 124 -25.49 -0.16 -24.99
N LEU A 125 -24.18 0.12 -24.87
CA LEU A 125 -23.43 0.87 -25.87
C LEU A 125 -23.55 0.25 -27.28
N ARG A 126 -23.34 -1.07 -27.40
CA ARG A 126 -23.50 -1.78 -28.69
C ARG A 126 -24.92 -1.67 -29.25
N GLN A 127 -25.94 -1.79 -28.40
CA GLN A 127 -27.33 -1.68 -28.84
C GLN A 127 -27.64 -0.28 -29.40
N GLN A 128 -27.05 0.78 -28.82
CA GLN A 128 -27.22 2.14 -29.31
C GLN A 128 -26.45 2.39 -30.62
N GLU A 129 -25.22 1.88 -30.71
CA GLU A 129 -24.42 1.92 -31.95
C GLU A 129 -25.12 1.18 -33.10
N ASP A 130 -25.72 0.02 -32.84
CA ASP A 130 -26.44 -0.78 -33.85
C ASP A 130 -27.78 -0.15 -34.29
N THR A 131 -28.41 0.68 -33.44
CA THR A 131 -29.72 1.31 -33.73
C THR A 131 -29.57 2.65 -34.47
N GLY A 132 -28.35 3.20 -34.57
CA GLY A 132 -28.09 4.48 -35.24
C GLY A 132 -28.59 5.71 -34.48
N ASP A 133 -28.89 5.57 -33.18
CA ASP A 133 -29.39 6.65 -32.32
C ASP A 133 -28.27 7.51 -31.69
N ILE A 134 -27.02 7.37 -32.17
CA ILE A 134 -25.85 8.20 -31.82
C ILE A 134 -25.04 8.50 -33.07
#